data_AF-A0A3C1WHD7-F1
#
_entry.id   AF-A0A3C1WHD7-F1
#
_cell.length_a   1.000
_cell.length_b   1.000
_cell.length_c   1.000
_cell.angle_alpha   90.00
_cell.angle_beta   90.00
_cell.angle_gamma   90.00
#
_symmetry.space_group_name_H-M   'P 1'
#
loop_
_entity.id
_entity.type
_entity.pdbx_description
1 polymer ?
#
loop_
_entity_poly.entity_id
_entity_poly.type
_entity_poly.pdbx_seq_one_letter_code
_entity_poly.pdbx_strand_id
1 'polypeptide(L)'
;MASCVSASSSEAAMTAGNCATFSETTELLTVPKLVRVEIRYYAQLREDLRLSNEEIELELPATEEDILNRLAQLHPKQAALFLASRAAVEDEYLPRGTVVQDLRAVDVIPPVSGG
;
A
#
# COMPACT_ATOMS: atom_id res chain seq x y z
N MET A 1 -23.94 47.08 -27.79
CA MET A 1 -24.38 46.05 -26.83
C MET A 1 -23.24 45.05 -26.68
N ALA A 2 -22.43 45.19 -25.64
CA ALA A 2 -21.50 44.16 -25.18
C ALA A 2 -21.55 44.21 -23.66
N SER A 3 -22.32 43.28 -23.10
CA SER A 3 -22.52 43.05 -21.68
C SER A 3 -21.99 41.66 -21.41
N CYS A 4 -20.95 41.54 -20.59
CA CYS A 4 -20.49 40.32 -19.91
C CYS A 4 -19.60 40.82 -18.76
N VAL A 5 -20.20 41.09 -17.60
CA VAL A 5 -20.25 40.20 -16.42
C VAL A 5 -18.95 40.20 -15.61
N SER A 6 -19.10 40.77 -14.43
CA SER A 6 -18.17 40.85 -13.32
C SER A 6 -17.79 39.47 -12.82
N ALA A 7 -16.50 39.22 -12.63
CA ALA A 7 -16.01 38.24 -11.68
C ALA A 7 -15.54 39.00 -10.44
N SER A 8 -16.36 38.96 -9.40
CA SER A 8 -15.96 39.19 -8.02
C SER A 8 -16.17 37.86 -7.28
N SER A 9 -15.44 37.69 -6.18
CA SER A 9 -15.42 36.54 -5.26
C SER A 9 -14.43 35.42 -5.67
N SER A 10 -13.45 35.02 -4.85
CA SER A 10 -13.09 35.39 -3.49
C SER A 10 -11.65 34.98 -3.22
N GLU A 11 -10.85 35.90 -2.71
CA GLU A 11 -9.67 35.58 -1.90
C GLU A 11 -10.15 34.89 -0.62
N ALA A 12 -9.76 33.63 -0.45
CA ALA A 12 -9.75 32.95 0.82
C ALA A 12 -8.35 32.35 1.00
N ALA A 13 -7.46 33.19 1.50
CA ALA A 13 -6.28 32.75 2.22
C ALA A 13 -6.74 32.09 3.52
N MET A 14 -6.08 30.98 3.91
CA MET A 14 -5.77 30.51 5.28
C MET A 14 -5.48 29.00 5.21
N THR A 15 -4.21 28.57 5.22
CA THR A 15 -3.37 28.33 6.41
C THR A 15 -3.59 26.94 7.01
N ALA A 16 -2.60 26.05 6.84
CA ALA A 16 -1.83 25.42 7.93
C ALA A 16 -1.26 24.07 7.48
N GLY A 17 -0.01 23.81 7.86
CA GLY A 17 0.41 22.44 8.13
C GLY A 17 1.25 21.78 7.04
N ASN A 18 2.37 22.41 6.69
CA ASN A 18 3.54 21.64 6.29
C ASN A 18 3.91 20.72 7.48
N CYS A 19 3.60 19.43 7.37
CA CYS A 19 4.08 18.38 8.27
C CYS A 19 4.38 17.12 7.45
N ALA A 20 5.06 17.29 6.32
CA ALA A 20 5.88 16.21 5.78
C ALA A 20 7.25 16.33 6.43
N THR A 21 7.32 16.09 7.73
CA THR A 21 8.59 15.73 8.37
C THR A 21 8.79 14.25 8.12
N PHE A 22 9.06 13.89 6.87
CA PHE A 22 9.76 12.66 6.55
C PHE A 22 11.23 12.92 6.88
N SER A 23 11.54 12.91 8.17
CA SER A 23 12.81 12.37 8.63
C SER A 23 12.71 10.87 8.38
N GLU A 24 13.58 10.22 7.62
CA GLU A 24 15.01 10.26 7.85
C GLU A 24 15.78 9.98 6.55
N THR A 25 16.83 10.78 6.36
CA THR A 25 17.95 10.57 5.46
C THR A 25 18.52 9.15 5.61
N THR A 26 18.24 8.27 4.64
CA THR A 26 19.15 7.17 4.32
C THR A 26 19.61 7.35 2.88
N GLU A 27 20.54 8.29 2.73
CA GLU A 27 21.47 8.31 1.61
C GLU A 27 22.30 7.02 1.67
N LEU A 28 21.93 6.04 0.86
CA LEU A 28 22.82 5.04 0.29
C LEU A 28 21.99 4.39 -0.81
N LEU A 29 22.55 4.35 -2.02
CA LEU A 29 21.96 3.76 -3.22
C LEU A 29 21.46 2.33 -2.96
N THR A 30 20.25 2.17 -2.41
CA THR A 30 19.60 0.86 -2.37
C THR A 30 19.09 0.60 -3.77
N VAL A 31 19.91 -0.12 -4.53
CA VAL A 31 19.53 -0.64 -5.84
C VAL A 31 18.23 -1.40 -5.65
N PRO A 32 17.15 -1.11 -6.42
CA PRO A 32 15.92 -1.86 -6.31
C PRO A 32 16.24 -3.33 -6.57
N LYS A 33 16.06 -4.14 -5.53
CA LYS A 33 16.38 -5.56 -5.58
C LYS A 33 15.07 -6.30 -5.82
N LEU A 34 14.96 -6.92 -6.99
CA LEU A 34 13.87 -7.84 -7.26
C LEU A 34 14.11 -9.12 -6.44
N VAL A 35 13.19 -9.43 -5.54
CA VAL A 35 13.22 -10.64 -4.73
C VAL A 35 11.93 -11.43 -4.90
N ARG A 36 12.01 -12.74 -4.66
CA ARG A 36 10.85 -13.62 -4.60
C ARG A 36 10.34 -13.69 -3.16
N VAL A 37 9.07 -13.38 -2.99
CA VAL A 37 8.41 -13.34 -1.68
C VAL A 37 7.23 -14.31 -1.72
N GLU A 38 7.12 -15.16 -0.71
CA GLU A 38 5.95 -16.01 -0.52
C GLU A 38 4.82 -15.19 0.11
N ILE A 39 3.68 -15.11 -0.57
CA ILE A 39 2.48 -14.46 -0.08
C ILE A 39 1.54 -15.54 0.43
N ARG A 40 1.14 -15.45 1.69
CA ARG A 40 0.20 -16.37 2.33
C ARG A 40 -1.16 -15.71 2.45
N TYR A 41 -2.19 -16.38 1.97
CA TYR A 41 -3.56 -15.88 1.98
C TYR A 41 -4.37 -16.50 3.10
N TYR A 42 -5.37 -15.76 3.58
CA TYR A 42 -6.29 -16.18 4.63
C TYR A 42 -7.74 -15.87 4.29
N ALA A 43 -8.67 -16.57 4.94
CA ALA A 43 -10.11 -16.36 4.86
C ALA A 43 -10.61 -16.16 3.41
N GLN A 44 -11.38 -15.08 3.17
CA GLN A 44 -12.00 -14.78 1.88
C GLN A 44 -10.98 -14.72 0.72
N LEU A 45 -9.74 -14.26 0.95
CA LEU A 45 -8.71 -14.23 -0.09
C LEU A 45 -8.35 -15.64 -0.58
N ARG A 46 -8.25 -16.64 0.32
CA ARG A 46 -7.99 -18.03 -0.10
C ARG A 46 -9.15 -18.60 -0.90
N GLU A 47 -10.37 -18.26 -0.52
CA GLU A 47 -11.57 -18.76 -1.19
C GLU A 47 -11.69 -18.19 -2.60
N ASP A 48 -11.47 -16.88 -2.75
CA ASP A 48 -11.57 -16.15 -4.02
C ASP A 48 -10.44 -16.52 -4.98
N LEU A 49 -9.21 -16.66 -4.47
CA LEU A 49 -8.04 -17.01 -5.29
C LEU A 49 -7.92 -18.52 -5.51
N ARG A 50 -8.59 -19.34 -4.70
CA ARG A 50 -8.41 -20.81 -4.65
C ARG A 50 -6.95 -21.22 -4.41
N LEU A 51 -6.18 -20.35 -3.76
CA LEU A 51 -4.77 -20.53 -3.46
C LEU A 51 -4.54 -20.30 -1.97
N SER A 52 -3.61 -21.06 -1.39
CA SER A 52 -3.19 -20.86 0.01
C SER A 52 -1.99 -19.94 0.13
N ASN A 53 -1.11 -19.98 -0.87
CA ASN A 53 0.02 -19.11 -1.02
C ASN A 53 0.34 -18.94 -2.52
N GLU A 54 1.15 -17.93 -2.83
CA GLU A 54 1.79 -17.77 -4.13
C GLU A 54 3.17 -17.12 -3.95
N GLU A 55 4.10 -17.34 -4.87
CA GLU A 55 5.35 -16.58 -4.91
C GLU A 55 5.20 -15.41 -5.89
N ILE A 56 5.50 -14.20 -5.44
CA ILE A 56 5.52 -13.00 -6.28
C ILE A 56 6.90 -12.37 -6.32
N GLU A 57 7.19 -11.66 -7.40
CA GLU A 57 8.36 -10.81 -7.50
C GLU A 57 8.01 -9.39 -7.02
N LEU A 58 8.78 -8.94 -6.04
CA LEU A 58 8.66 -7.65 -5.37
C LEU A 58 9.98 -6.90 -5.44
N GLU A 59 9.90 -5.61 -5.70
CA GLU A 59 11.05 -4.71 -5.65
C GLU A 59 11.24 -4.22 -4.23
N LEU A 60 12.42 -4.46 -3.65
CA LEU A 60 12.80 -3.91 -2.35
C LEU A 60 13.71 -2.70 -2.53
N PRO A 61 13.59 -1.67 -1.68
CA PRO A 61 12.74 -1.63 -0.49
C PRO A 61 11.26 -1.38 -0.81
N ALA A 62 10.36 -2.00 -0.04
CA ALA A 62 8.91 -1.89 -0.22
C ALA A 62 8.18 -1.59 1.10
N THR A 63 7.07 -0.88 1.03
CA THR A 63 6.14 -0.68 2.16
C THR A 63 4.98 -1.67 2.11
N GLU A 64 4.20 -1.75 3.20
CA GLU A 64 2.91 -2.46 3.23
C GLU A 64 2.03 -2.08 2.02
N GLU A 65 1.94 -0.78 1.71
CA GLU A 65 1.12 -0.29 0.60
C GLU A 65 1.64 -0.76 -0.75
N ASP A 66 2.96 -0.78 -0.96
CA ASP A 66 3.56 -1.27 -2.21
C ASP A 66 3.25 -2.76 -2.44
N ILE A 67 3.32 -3.56 -1.38
CA ILE A 67 3.01 -5.00 -1.42
C ILE A 67 1.54 -5.23 -1.77
N LEU A 68 0.62 -4.54 -1.08
CA LEU A 68 -0.82 -4.68 -1.32
C LEU A 68 -1.21 -4.15 -2.71
N ASN A 69 -0.61 -3.05 -3.16
CA ASN A 69 -0.82 -2.53 -4.51
C ASN A 69 -0.30 -3.50 -5.58
N ARG A 70 0.85 -4.12 -5.36
CA ARG A 70 1.39 -5.14 -6.27
C ARG A 70 0.44 -6.33 -6.40
N LEU A 71 -0.09 -6.81 -5.28
CA LEU A 71 -1.08 -7.89 -5.27
C LEU A 71 -2.38 -7.49 -5.96
N ALA A 72 -2.86 -6.27 -5.74
CA ALA A 72 -4.04 -5.73 -6.43
C ALA A 72 -3.85 -5.64 -7.95
N GLN A 73 -2.63 -5.37 -8.43
CA GLN A 73 -2.30 -5.37 -9.86
C GLN A 73 -2.26 -6.78 -10.46
N LEU A 74 -1.76 -7.78 -9.70
CA LEU A 74 -1.71 -9.17 -10.13
C LEU A 74 -3.10 -9.82 -10.16
N HIS A 75 -3.95 -9.45 -9.20
CA HIS A 75 -5.30 -10.00 -9.01
C HIS A 75 -6.36 -8.90 -9.03
N PRO A 76 -6.60 -8.25 -10.19
CA PRO A 76 -7.45 -7.07 -10.29
C PRO A 76 -8.92 -7.31 -9.88
N LYS A 77 -9.40 -8.56 -9.95
CA LYS A 77 -10.75 -8.93 -9.48
C LYS A 77 -10.89 -8.84 -7.96
N GLN A 78 -9.79 -9.03 -7.23
CA GLN A 78 -9.72 -9.01 -5.76
C GLN A 78 -9.04 -7.73 -5.24
N ALA A 79 -8.68 -6.79 -6.11
CA ALA A 79 -7.96 -5.57 -5.76
C ALA A 79 -8.55 -4.82 -4.57
N ALA A 80 -9.88 -4.65 -4.54
CA ALA A 80 -10.56 -3.98 -3.42
C ALA A 80 -10.34 -4.70 -2.08
N LEU A 81 -10.31 -6.04 -2.08
CA LEU A 81 -10.08 -6.83 -0.88
C LEU A 81 -8.62 -6.72 -0.43
N PHE A 82 -7.67 -6.74 -1.37
CA PHE A 82 -6.24 -6.50 -1.06
C PHE A 82 -5.99 -5.13 -0.46
N LEU A 83 -6.56 -4.08 -1.03
CA LEU A 83 -6.39 -2.70 -0.53
C LEU A 83 -7.08 -2.48 0.83
N ALA A 84 -8.06 -3.31 1.19
CA ALA A 84 -8.69 -3.31 2.50
C ALA A 84 -7.98 -4.23 3.52
N SER A 85 -7.02 -5.04 3.07
CA SER A 85 -6.27 -5.98 3.91
C SER A 85 -5.11 -5.30 4.64
N ARG A 86 -4.54 -6.01 5.60
CA ARG A 86 -3.29 -5.66 6.29
C ARG A 86 -2.21 -6.66 5.91
N ALA A 87 -0.97 -6.21 5.81
CA ALA A 87 0.17 -7.11 5.63
C ALA A 87 0.83 -7.41 6.98
N ALA A 88 1.29 -8.63 7.18
CA ALA A 88 2.08 -9.03 8.34
C ALA A 88 3.31 -9.84 7.90
N VAL A 89 4.39 -9.74 8.66
CA VAL A 89 5.67 -10.43 8.44
C VAL A 89 6.08 -11.02 9.78
N GLU A 90 6.48 -12.29 9.80
CA GLU A 90 6.90 -12.98 11.03
C GLU A 90 5.88 -12.84 12.18
N ASP A 91 4.59 -13.01 11.87
CA ASP A 91 3.46 -12.88 12.81
C ASP A 91 3.23 -11.46 13.37
N GLU A 92 3.92 -10.44 12.86
CA GLU A 92 3.75 -9.04 13.23
C GLU A 92 3.17 -8.21 12.08
N TYR A 93 2.15 -7.40 12.36
CA TYR A 93 1.60 -6.48 11.36
C TYR A 93 2.64 -5.45 10.95
N LEU A 94 2.80 -5.24 9.64
CA LEU A 94 3.62 -4.15 9.15
C LEU A 94 2.98 -2.81 9.56
N PRO A 95 3.70 -1.96 10.31
CA PRO A 95 3.24 -0.61 10.58
C PRO A 95 3.16 0.18 9.27
N ARG A 96 2.19 1.09 9.19
CA ARG A 96 2.04 1.94 8.00
C ARG A 96 3.30 2.78 7.79
N GLY A 97 3.81 2.80 6.56
CA GLY A 97 5.02 3.52 6.20
C GLY A 97 6.32 2.83 6.62
N THR A 98 6.29 1.66 7.25
CA THR A 98 7.50 0.87 7.50
C THR A 98 8.07 0.37 6.19
N VAL A 99 9.30 0.78 5.92
CA VAL A 99 10.06 0.38 4.74
C VAL A 99 10.77 -0.93 5.05
N VAL A 100 10.43 -1.98 4.31
CA VAL A 100 11.06 -3.29 4.46
C VAL A 100 12.16 -3.46 3.42
N GLN A 101 13.33 -3.88 3.89
CA GLN A 101 14.53 -4.07 3.05
C GLN A 101 14.83 -5.53 2.73
N ASP A 102 14.25 -6.46 3.50
CA ASP A 102 14.32 -7.90 3.27
C ASP A 102 12.97 -8.54 3.62
N LEU A 103 12.40 -9.27 2.66
CA LEU A 103 11.12 -9.95 2.81
C LEU A 103 11.25 -11.35 2.23
N ARG A 104 10.84 -12.35 3.01
CA ARG A 104 10.78 -13.73 2.57
C ARG A 104 9.35 -14.25 2.46
N ALA A 105 8.52 -13.93 3.46
CA ALA A 105 7.13 -14.31 3.50
C ALA A 105 6.28 -13.16 4.05
N VAL A 106 5.10 -12.97 3.47
CA VAL A 106 4.13 -11.96 3.90
C VAL A 106 2.76 -12.62 4.04
N ASP A 107 2.12 -12.38 5.17
CA ASP A 107 0.74 -12.74 5.42
C ASP A 107 -0.18 -11.60 5.00
N VAL A 108 -1.17 -11.91 4.17
CA VAL A 108 -2.20 -10.94 3.79
C VAL A 108 -3.45 -11.24 4.60
N ILE A 109 -3.71 -10.37 5.57
CA ILE A 109 -4.82 -10.50 6.51
C ILE A 109 -5.99 -9.65 6.02
N PRO A 110 -7.03 -10.25 5.42
CA PRO A 110 -8.21 -9.51 5.01
C PRO A 110 -8.98 -8.97 6.21
N PRO A 111 -9.82 -7.94 6.02
CA PRO A 111 -10.68 -7.45 7.09
C PRO A 111 -11.59 -8.59 7.56
N VAL A 112 -11.41 -9.01 8.81
CA VAL A 112 -12.27 -10.02 9.42
C VAL A 112 -13.54 -9.35 9.92
N SER A 113 -14.69 -9.92 9.57
CA SER A 113 -15.98 -9.64 10.23
C SER A 113 -15.96 -10.27 11.63
N GLY A 114 -15.13 -9.73 12.51
CA GLY A 114 -15.18 -10.05 13.94
C GLY A 114 -16.50 -9.52 14.48
N GLY A 115 -17.42 -10.43 14.82
CA GLY A 115 -18.59 -10.13 15.65
C GLY A 115 -18.19 -9.80 17.09
#